data_AF-A0A5B7BUP5-F1
#
_entry.id   AF-A0A5B7BUP5-F1
#
_cell.length_a   1.000
_cell.length_b   1.000
_cell.length_c   1.000
_cell.angle_alpha   90.00
_cell.angle_beta   90.00
_cell.angle_gamma   90.00
#
_symmetry.space_group_name_H-M   'P 1'
#
loop_
_entity.id
_entity.type
_entity.pdbx_description
1 polymer ?
#
loop_
_entity_poly.entity_id
_entity_poly.type
_entity_poly.pdbx_seq_one_letter_code
_entity_poly.pdbx_strand_id
1 'polypeptide(L)'
;MKMMLSIILSNSNLILQASLALSLSLLLSFVNISSLFLQGLHTYIHPDDVSPNNTTSQNGVRAAIRRPGASDSDLKNRKRSKEKFEFDENKAQIFRLKLNDNHLQSRLYFNEFRSVFNSTIVASSCMLLHKFLSGSKDSGILANGSLVPILLGFAGVCRAFILIVRVSFERSASKRSEKQLSVLLGVLGFLLGLTIVFGIVPPFVIDIEFESLDGFGRFWVAVFMGCIAGFLFMPAAKSARAFWLGTDQIRCNLSIICCGWIGTMLLYANYLLTVFTSLLWINPLAKLLVNKSIEDTKGSHLIGRTGDADELVGNVGMLQSDFDKLRLWCLLASGLLQIVTLRLNLQIYLNEAVLCWYQRLHASKVPDLDFSRAKVFLHNHYLCLAVLQFFVPPALVLLFLGFSQIDDYLFDNFQVVCTLLPCSAFVKEVALFVAWWVVFVWSIFTSASLVLYRRGILYVS
;
A
#
# COMPACT_ATOMS: atom_id res chain seq x y z
N MET A 1 -39.46 31.86 2.66
CA MET A 1 -38.70 31.41 3.85
C MET A 1 -39.03 29.97 4.28
N LYS A 2 -40.30 29.58 4.50
CA LYS A 2 -40.68 28.19 4.88
C LYS A 2 -40.27 27.11 3.87
N MET A 3 -40.42 27.37 2.57
CA MET A 3 -40.01 26.44 1.50
C MET A 3 -38.47 26.23 1.47
N MET A 4 -37.71 27.31 1.68
CA MET A 4 -36.24 27.24 1.75
C MET A 4 -35.77 26.49 3.01
N LEU A 5 -36.43 26.69 4.15
CA LEU A 5 -36.15 25.96 5.39
C LEU A 5 -36.47 24.45 5.26
N SER A 6 -37.57 24.11 4.56
CA SER A 6 -37.96 22.73 4.28
C SER A 6 -36.96 22.01 3.35
N ILE A 7 -36.43 22.69 2.33
CA ILE A 7 -35.39 22.16 1.45
C ILE A 7 -34.07 21.94 2.21
N ILE A 8 -33.72 22.85 3.14
CA ILE A 8 -32.53 22.72 3.99
C ILE A 8 -32.67 21.56 4.97
N LEU A 9 -33.85 21.38 5.58
CA LEU A 9 -34.11 20.27 6.50
C LEU A 9 -34.08 18.93 5.77
N SER A 10 -34.66 18.87 4.57
CA SER A 10 -34.70 17.67 3.72
C SER A 10 -33.33 17.26 3.16
N ASN A 11 -32.40 18.21 2.98
CA ASN A 11 -31.04 17.96 2.48
C ASN A 11 -29.96 18.15 3.57
N SER A 12 -30.35 18.15 4.85
CA SER A 12 -29.46 18.42 5.98
C SER A 12 -28.25 17.48 6.00
N ASN A 13 -28.46 16.19 5.72
CA ASN A 13 -27.39 15.19 5.63
C ASN A 13 -26.40 15.49 4.49
N LEU A 14 -26.89 15.91 3.32
CA LEU A 14 -26.03 16.24 2.19
C LEU A 14 -25.22 17.51 2.46
N ILE A 15 -25.83 18.53 3.08
CA ILE A 15 -25.13 19.77 3.47
C ILE A 15 -24.06 19.47 4.51
N LEU A 16 -24.33 18.58 5.47
CA LEU A 16 -23.35 18.17 6.48
C LEU A 16 -22.18 17.40 5.86
N GLN A 17 -22.45 16.50 4.91
CA GLN A 17 -21.41 15.78 4.16
C GLN A 17 -20.56 16.71 3.28
N ALA A 18 -21.20 17.61 2.55
CA ALA A 18 -20.51 18.58 1.68
C ALA A 18 -19.69 19.59 2.50
N SER A 19 -20.24 20.08 3.62
CA SER A 19 -19.51 20.99 4.52
C SER A 19 -18.34 20.29 5.21
N LEU A 20 -18.47 19.03 5.64
CA LEU A 20 -17.35 18.25 6.16
C LEU A 20 -16.27 18.08 5.10
N ALA A 21 -16.64 17.63 3.89
CA ALA A 21 -15.69 17.43 2.81
C ALA A 21 -14.92 18.73 2.49
N LEU A 22 -15.63 19.86 2.37
CA LEU A 22 -15.02 21.15 2.04
C LEU A 22 -14.15 21.70 3.18
N SER A 23 -14.64 21.66 4.42
CA SER A 23 -13.89 22.11 5.59
C SER A 23 -12.63 21.28 5.81
N LEU A 24 -12.72 19.95 5.65
CA LEU A 24 -11.59 19.06 5.81
C LEU A 24 -10.58 19.21 4.67
N SER A 25 -11.03 19.36 3.42
CA SER A 25 -10.13 19.63 2.29
C SER A 25 -9.39 20.95 2.46
N LEU A 26 -10.08 21.97 2.98
CA LEU A 26 -9.51 23.28 3.26
C LEU A 26 -8.49 23.18 4.41
N LEU A 27 -8.83 22.54 5.52
CA LEU A 27 -7.94 22.29 6.65
C LEU A 27 -6.69 21.51 6.22
N LEU A 28 -6.84 20.44 5.43
CA LEU A 28 -5.73 19.65 4.91
C LEU A 28 -4.84 20.42 3.93
N SER A 29 -5.41 21.39 3.22
CA SER A 29 -4.64 22.31 2.38
C SER A 29 -3.76 23.24 3.21
N PHE A 30 -4.28 23.77 4.32
CA PHE A 30 -3.56 24.70 5.19
C PHE A 30 -2.55 24.02 6.14
N VAL A 31 -2.91 22.87 6.73
CA VAL A 31 -2.13 22.25 7.82
C VAL A 31 -0.97 21.38 7.28
N ASN A 32 -0.83 21.19 5.96
CA ASN A 32 0.25 20.38 5.34
C ASN A 32 0.49 19.03 6.07
N ILE A 33 -0.58 18.37 6.54
CA ILE A 33 -0.48 17.13 7.35
C ILE A 33 0.34 16.04 6.63
N SER A 34 0.22 15.97 5.31
CA SER A 34 1.06 15.07 4.47
C SER A 34 2.57 15.31 4.63
N SER A 35 3.02 16.56 4.80
CA SER A 35 4.44 16.86 5.01
C SER A 35 4.86 16.57 6.45
N LEU A 36 4.00 16.89 7.44
CA LEU A 36 4.23 16.55 8.85
C LEU A 36 4.43 15.05 9.06
N PHE A 37 3.67 14.23 8.32
CA PHE A 37 3.79 12.76 8.38
C PHE A 37 5.18 12.26 7.95
N LEU A 38 5.79 12.93 6.97
CA LEU A 38 7.13 12.62 6.45
C LEU A 38 8.26 13.41 7.12
N GLN A 39 7.92 14.45 7.87
CA GLN A 39 8.88 15.33 8.52
C GLN A 39 9.69 14.55 9.57
N GLY A 40 10.97 14.85 9.64
CA GLY A 40 11.86 14.24 10.62
C GLY A 40 12.39 12.85 10.25
N LEU A 41 12.07 12.35 9.07
CA LEU A 41 12.80 11.22 8.48
C LEU A 41 14.27 11.61 8.26
N HIS A 42 15.18 10.65 8.44
CA HIS A 42 16.60 10.84 8.23
C HIS A 42 17.01 10.33 6.87
N THR A 43 17.53 11.25 6.06
CA THR A 43 18.15 10.96 4.77
C THR A 43 19.66 11.05 4.89
N TYR A 44 20.33 10.52 3.89
CA TYR A 44 21.77 10.45 3.84
C TYR A 44 22.28 11.22 2.63
N ILE A 45 23.36 11.97 2.82
CA ILE A 45 24.06 12.67 1.74
C ILE A 45 25.53 12.35 1.84
N HIS A 46 26.11 12.08 0.68
CA HIS A 46 27.54 11.96 0.53
C HIS A 46 28.10 13.37 0.27
N PRO A 47 29.20 13.81 0.91
CA PRO A 47 29.86 15.03 0.50
C PRO A 47 30.21 14.93 -0.98
N ASP A 48 29.79 15.94 -1.76
CA ASP A 48 30.43 16.22 -3.04
C ASP A 48 31.86 16.68 -2.76
N ASP A 49 32.77 16.57 -3.73
CA ASP A 49 34.18 16.92 -3.56
C ASP A 49 34.36 18.40 -3.18
N VAL A 50 34.18 18.73 -1.89
CA VAL A 50 34.51 20.04 -1.32
C VAL A 50 35.98 19.99 -0.96
N SER A 51 36.83 20.02 -1.98
CA SER A 51 38.24 20.35 -1.82
C SER A 51 38.49 21.77 -2.36
N PRO A 52 38.30 22.83 -1.56
CA PRO A 52 38.79 24.17 -1.88
C PRO A 52 40.27 24.35 -1.52
N ASN A 53 40.99 23.30 -1.11
CA ASN A 53 42.40 23.37 -0.74
C ASN A 53 43.27 22.50 -1.65
N ASN A 54 43.38 22.92 -2.90
CA ASN A 54 44.62 22.77 -3.64
C ASN A 54 44.74 23.93 -4.62
N THR A 55 45.35 25.01 -4.15
CA THR A 55 45.79 26.19 -4.91
C THR A 55 46.88 25.87 -5.95
N THR A 56 46.84 24.70 -6.59
CA THR A 56 47.76 24.29 -7.67
C THR A 56 47.13 23.32 -8.68
N SER A 57 45.82 23.38 -8.92
CA SER A 57 45.27 22.80 -10.16
C SER A 57 44.17 23.67 -10.76
N GLN A 58 44.62 24.62 -11.59
CA GLN A 58 43.77 25.19 -12.63
C GLN A 58 43.28 24.06 -13.54
N ASN A 59 42.05 23.60 -13.35
CA ASN A 59 41.14 23.15 -14.42
C ASN A 59 39.79 22.81 -13.80
N GLY A 60 38.93 23.82 -13.71
CA GLY A 60 37.52 23.64 -13.38
C GLY A 60 36.85 22.74 -14.41
N VAL A 61 36.24 21.64 -13.95
CA VAL A 61 35.35 20.82 -14.78
C VAL A 61 34.03 21.58 -14.90
N ARG A 62 33.98 22.49 -15.89
CA ARG A 62 32.73 23.03 -16.43
C ARG A 62 32.00 21.88 -17.12
N ALA A 63 30.73 21.67 -16.78
CA ALA A 63 29.87 20.67 -17.42
C ALA A 63 29.94 20.78 -18.96
N ALA A 64 30.52 19.76 -19.59
CA ALA A 64 30.64 19.69 -21.05
C ALA A 64 29.31 19.19 -21.66
N ILE A 65 28.31 20.07 -21.72
CA ILE A 65 27.21 19.92 -22.67
C ILE A 65 27.78 20.31 -24.04
N ARG A 66 28.27 19.33 -24.82
CA ARG A 66 28.74 19.56 -26.19
C ARG A 66 27.54 19.80 -27.12
N ARG A 67 27.50 20.96 -27.77
CA ARG A 67 26.71 21.19 -28.99
C ARG A 67 27.35 20.43 -30.16
N PRO A 68 26.57 19.92 -31.13
CA PRO A 68 27.11 19.20 -32.27
C PRO A 68 27.79 20.17 -33.24
N GLY A 69 29.04 19.88 -33.61
CA GLY A 69 29.80 20.59 -34.65
C GLY A 69 31.09 21.27 -34.16
N ALA A 70 32.15 20.49 -33.95
CA ALA A 70 33.54 20.93 -34.09
C ALA A 70 34.45 19.69 -34.14
N SER A 71 35.13 19.54 -35.27
CA SER A 71 36.08 18.48 -35.61
C SER A 71 37.45 18.67 -34.95
N ASP A 72 38.11 17.53 -34.77
CA ASP A 72 39.55 17.29 -34.59
C ASP A 72 40.30 17.89 -33.38
N SER A 73 40.63 17.00 -32.44
CA SER A 73 41.96 16.98 -31.78
C SER A 73 42.20 15.64 -31.07
N ASP A 74 43.10 14.85 -31.64
CA ASP A 74 43.99 13.82 -31.07
C ASP A 74 43.60 13.11 -29.75
N LEU A 75 43.26 11.83 -29.89
CA LEU A 75 43.21 10.83 -28.82
C LEU A 75 44.61 10.56 -28.26
N LYS A 76 45.05 11.39 -27.31
CA LYS A 76 46.23 11.10 -26.49
C LYS A 76 45.86 9.99 -25.50
N ASN A 77 46.33 8.77 -25.79
CA ASN A 77 46.23 7.60 -24.90
C ASN A 77 46.73 7.96 -23.49
N ARG A 78 45.80 8.09 -22.53
CA ARG A 78 46.12 8.31 -21.11
C ARG A 78 46.74 7.02 -20.58
N LYS A 79 48.07 6.98 -20.48
CA LYS A 79 48.80 5.96 -19.72
C LYS A 79 48.16 5.88 -18.33
N ARG A 80 47.57 4.73 -17.99
CA ARG A 80 47.18 4.41 -16.60
C ARG A 80 48.45 4.46 -15.75
N SER A 81 48.69 5.59 -15.09
CA SER A 81 49.61 5.63 -13.96
C SER A 81 49.12 4.58 -12.96
N LYS A 82 50.02 3.71 -12.52
CA LYS A 82 49.82 2.93 -11.29
C LYS A 82 49.84 3.92 -10.13
N GLU A 83 48.79 4.74 -9.99
CA GLU A 83 48.53 5.45 -8.75
C GLU A 83 48.25 4.39 -7.70
N LYS A 84 49.06 4.37 -6.64
CA LYS A 84 48.69 3.67 -5.40
C LYS A 84 47.32 4.23 -5.02
N PHE A 85 46.31 3.38 -5.00
CA PHE A 85 45.00 3.75 -4.48
C PHE A 85 45.19 4.08 -3.00
N GLU A 86 45.21 5.38 -2.69
CA GLU A 86 45.16 5.89 -1.33
C GLU A 86 43.69 6.18 -1.02
N PHE A 87 43.15 5.46 -0.04
CA PHE A 87 41.76 5.56 0.33
C PHE A 87 41.53 6.87 1.08
N ASP A 88 40.74 7.77 0.50
CA ASP A 88 40.38 9.03 1.12
C ASP A 88 39.23 8.84 2.10
N GLU A 89 39.55 8.79 3.40
CA GLU A 89 38.58 8.62 4.49
C GLU A 89 37.55 9.76 4.53
N ASN A 90 37.90 10.97 4.08
CA ASN A 90 36.96 12.10 4.06
C ASN A 90 35.89 11.92 2.98
N LYS A 91 36.24 11.25 1.87
CA LYS A 91 35.28 10.84 0.84
C LYS A 91 34.46 9.63 1.25
N ALA A 92 34.79 8.93 2.34
CA ALA A 92 33.98 7.84 2.81
C ALA A 92 32.84 8.30 3.74
N GLN A 93 32.85 9.53 4.24
CA GLN A 93 31.87 9.98 5.23
C GLN A 93 30.46 10.09 4.66
N ILE A 94 29.47 9.75 5.48
CA ILE A 94 28.04 9.88 5.14
C ILE A 94 27.35 10.79 6.16
N PHE A 95 26.74 11.87 5.69
CA PHE A 95 26.03 12.81 6.55
C PHE A 95 24.57 12.42 6.69
N ARG A 96 24.08 12.39 7.94
CA ARG A 96 22.68 12.16 8.27
C ARG A 96 21.96 13.51 8.36
N LEU A 97 21.00 13.73 7.48
CA LEU A 97 20.20 14.96 7.42
C LEU A 97 18.75 14.68 7.77
N LYS A 98 18.19 15.50 8.64
CA LYS A 98 16.77 15.46 8.97
C LYS A 98 15.99 16.17 7.87
N LEU A 99 15.01 15.50 7.27
CA LEU A 99 14.16 16.08 6.23
C LEU A 99 13.26 17.16 6.83
N ASN A 100 13.40 18.37 6.28
CA ASN A 100 12.52 19.51 6.51
C ASN A 100 11.48 19.61 5.39
N ASP A 101 10.40 20.36 5.62
CA ASP A 101 9.29 20.50 4.67
C ASP A 101 9.76 21.00 3.29
N ASN A 102 10.69 21.97 3.25
CA ASN A 102 11.24 22.50 2.00
C ASN A 102 12.00 21.43 1.19
N HIS A 103 12.67 20.49 1.87
CA HIS A 103 13.35 19.39 1.19
C HIS A 103 12.35 18.40 0.59
N LEU A 104 11.26 18.12 1.29
CA LEU A 104 10.20 17.22 0.81
C LEU A 104 9.47 17.79 -0.42
N GLN A 105 9.18 19.10 -0.41
CA GLN A 105 8.51 19.77 -1.54
C GLN A 105 9.32 19.70 -2.85
N SER A 106 10.65 19.65 -2.75
CA SER A 106 11.54 19.54 -3.92
C SER A 106 11.58 18.15 -4.55
N ARG A 107 10.96 17.14 -3.94
CA ARG A 107 11.03 15.74 -4.38
C ARG A 107 10.00 15.42 -5.46
N LEU A 108 10.40 14.53 -6.36
CA LEU A 108 9.54 14.00 -7.42
C LEU A 108 8.33 13.28 -6.79
N TYR A 109 7.13 13.47 -7.34
CA TYR A 109 5.86 12.91 -6.83
C TYR A 109 5.33 13.47 -5.50
N PHE A 110 5.94 14.49 -4.90
CA PHE A 110 5.43 15.07 -3.65
C PHE A 110 3.98 15.59 -3.77
N ASN A 111 3.67 16.30 -4.86
CA ASN A 111 2.31 16.81 -5.12
C ASN A 111 1.28 15.69 -5.29
N GLU A 112 1.69 14.59 -5.94
CA GLU A 112 0.83 13.43 -6.14
C GLU A 112 0.54 12.74 -4.80
N PHE A 113 1.58 12.52 -3.98
CA PHE A 113 1.43 12.00 -2.63
C PHE A 113 0.49 12.86 -1.79
N ARG A 114 0.74 14.17 -1.70
CA ARG A 114 -0.11 15.11 -0.94
C ARG A 114 -1.57 15.01 -1.37
N SER A 115 -1.81 14.91 -2.68
CA SER A 115 -3.17 14.91 -3.19
C SER A 115 -3.90 13.58 -2.96
N VAL A 116 -3.24 12.42 -3.07
CA VAL A 116 -3.85 11.13 -2.69
C VAL A 116 -4.11 11.08 -1.20
N PHE A 117 -3.12 11.45 -0.39
CA PHE A 117 -3.24 11.45 1.06
C PHE A 117 -4.46 12.26 1.51
N ASN A 118 -4.59 13.49 0.99
CA ASN A 118 -5.75 14.32 1.30
C ASN A 118 -7.06 13.70 0.79
N SER A 119 -7.09 13.21 -0.45
CA SER A 119 -8.30 12.60 -1.04
C SER A 119 -8.78 11.38 -0.25
N THR A 120 -7.86 10.54 0.21
CA THR A 120 -8.17 9.32 0.97
C THR A 120 -8.68 9.64 2.37
N ILE A 121 -8.11 10.63 3.05
CA ILE A 121 -8.60 11.11 4.35
C ILE A 121 -10.00 11.71 4.21
N VAL A 122 -10.20 12.57 3.21
CA VAL A 122 -11.51 13.18 2.95
C VAL A 122 -12.55 12.12 2.65
N ALA A 123 -12.29 11.21 1.70
CA ALA A 123 -13.22 10.14 1.35
C ALA A 123 -13.52 9.22 2.55
N SER A 124 -12.50 8.79 3.30
CA SER A 124 -12.69 7.94 4.48
C SER A 124 -13.52 8.64 5.56
N SER A 125 -13.28 9.93 5.79
CA SER A 125 -14.04 10.71 6.78
C SER A 125 -15.51 10.88 6.39
N CYS A 126 -15.81 11.10 5.11
CA CYS A 126 -17.18 11.20 4.59
C CYS A 126 -17.92 9.86 4.70
N MET A 127 -17.25 8.76 4.39
CA MET A 127 -17.81 7.40 4.58
C MET A 127 -18.09 7.08 6.05
N LEU A 128 -17.17 7.47 6.94
CA LEU A 128 -17.33 7.28 8.39
C LEU A 128 -18.48 8.14 8.94
N LEU A 129 -18.58 9.39 8.49
CA LEU A 129 -19.70 10.28 8.81
C LEU A 129 -21.03 9.68 8.30
N HIS A 130 -21.05 9.10 7.09
CA HIS A 130 -22.26 8.51 6.53
C HIS A 130 -22.80 7.36 7.40
N LYS A 131 -21.91 6.53 7.95
CA LYS A 131 -22.27 5.48 8.90
C LYS A 131 -22.93 6.01 10.18
N PHE A 132 -22.57 7.22 10.62
CA PHE A 132 -23.22 7.86 11.78
C PHE A 132 -24.52 8.59 11.43
N LEU A 133 -24.70 8.99 10.17
CA LEU A 133 -25.85 9.78 9.71
C LEU A 133 -26.98 8.95 9.08
N SER A 134 -26.87 7.62 9.01
CA SER A 134 -27.82 6.73 8.33
C SER A 134 -29.27 7.09 8.66
N GLY A 135 -29.94 7.71 7.68
CA GLY A 135 -31.26 8.34 7.77
C GLY A 135 -32.41 7.40 7.37
N SER A 136 -33.65 7.90 7.47
CA SER A 136 -34.87 7.09 7.28
C SER A 136 -35.00 6.50 5.87
N LYS A 137 -35.58 5.30 5.82
CA LYS A 137 -35.69 4.41 4.64
C LYS A 137 -36.44 4.99 3.43
N ASP A 138 -37.14 6.12 3.58
CA ASP A 138 -38.07 6.66 2.57
C ASP A 138 -37.55 7.92 1.85
N SER A 139 -36.35 8.41 2.20
CA SER A 139 -35.80 9.62 1.59
C SER A 139 -34.81 9.28 0.47
N GLY A 140 -35.00 9.85 -0.73
CA GLY A 140 -34.18 9.52 -1.90
C GLY A 140 -32.67 9.80 -1.71
N ILE A 141 -31.85 9.36 -2.67
CA ILE A 141 -30.37 9.41 -2.65
C ILE A 141 -29.82 10.80 -2.25
N LEU A 142 -30.48 11.87 -2.68
CA LEU A 142 -30.10 13.25 -2.39
C LEU A 142 -30.37 13.63 -0.92
N ALA A 143 -31.50 13.17 -0.37
CA ALA A 143 -31.93 13.46 1.00
C ALA A 143 -31.12 12.64 2.03
N ASN A 144 -30.74 11.41 1.67
CA ASN A 144 -29.83 10.57 2.48
C ASN A 144 -28.37 11.05 2.47
N GLY A 145 -27.99 11.95 1.55
CA GLY A 145 -26.63 12.51 1.48
C GLY A 145 -25.52 11.51 1.14
N SER A 146 -25.87 10.31 0.67
CA SER A 146 -24.93 9.22 0.33
C SER A 146 -24.15 9.45 -0.97
N LEU A 147 -24.65 10.32 -1.85
CA LEU A 147 -24.02 10.65 -3.14
C LEU A 147 -22.61 11.23 -2.97
N VAL A 148 -22.38 12.06 -1.95
CA VAL A 148 -21.08 12.69 -1.70
C VAL A 148 -20.00 11.66 -1.30
N PRO A 149 -20.21 10.80 -0.28
CA PRO A 149 -19.29 9.70 0.04
C PRO A 149 -19.00 8.76 -1.13
N ILE A 150 -20.01 8.41 -1.94
CA ILE A 150 -19.84 7.50 -3.09
C ILE A 150 -18.95 8.13 -4.16
N LEU A 151 -19.25 9.36 -4.58
CA LEU A 151 -18.47 10.05 -5.61
C LEU A 151 -17.02 10.30 -5.17
N LEU A 152 -16.83 10.75 -3.92
CA LEU A 152 -15.49 10.99 -3.37
C LEU A 152 -14.72 9.68 -3.17
N GLY A 153 -15.39 8.62 -2.72
CA GLY A 153 -14.81 7.28 -2.62
C GLY A 153 -14.36 6.77 -3.98
N PHE A 154 -15.19 6.94 -5.01
CA PHE A 154 -14.94 6.38 -6.34
C PHE A 154 -13.80 7.14 -7.01
N ALA A 155 -13.83 8.46 -6.94
CA ALA A 155 -12.72 9.32 -7.35
C ALA A 155 -11.43 8.96 -6.60
N GLY A 156 -11.51 8.66 -5.29
CA GLY A 156 -10.39 8.22 -4.47
C GLY A 156 -9.78 6.90 -4.94
N VAL A 157 -10.62 5.88 -5.21
CA VAL A 157 -10.18 4.57 -5.72
C VAL A 157 -9.57 4.70 -7.11
N CYS A 158 -10.24 5.38 -8.05
CA CYS A 158 -9.71 5.61 -9.39
C CYS A 158 -8.36 6.33 -9.34
N ARG A 159 -8.24 7.36 -8.50
CA ARG A 159 -7.00 8.11 -8.33
C ARG A 159 -5.88 7.26 -7.75
N ALA A 160 -6.16 6.49 -6.71
CA ALA A 160 -5.21 5.56 -6.10
C ALA A 160 -4.74 4.50 -7.12
N PHE A 161 -5.67 3.97 -7.92
CA PHE A 161 -5.37 2.99 -8.96
C PHE A 161 -4.53 3.58 -10.10
N ILE A 162 -4.87 4.75 -10.64
CA ILE A 162 -4.05 5.41 -11.68
C ILE A 162 -2.63 5.66 -11.17
N LEU A 163 -2.49 6.00 -9.89
CA LEU A 163 -1.18 6.26 -9.30
C LEU A 163 -0.37 4.99 -9.05
N ILE A 164 -1.00 3.89 -8.62
CA ILE A 164 -0.27 2.62 -8.50
C ILE A 164 0.20 2.12 -9.87
N VAL A 165 -0.61 2.30 -10.91
CA VAL A 165 -0.25 2.00 -12.30
C VAL A 165 0.96 2.85 -12.70
N ARG A 166 0.86 4.18 -12.56
CA ARG A 166 1.92 5.11 -12.95
C ARG A 166 3.24 4.83 -12.24
N VAL A 167 3.17 4.61 -10.93
CA VAL A 167 4.35 4.32 -10.10
C VAL A 167 4.96 2.96 -10.43
N SER A 168 4.14 1.96 -10.78
CA SER A 168 4.62 0.64 -11.22
C SER A 168 5.36 0.69 -12.56
N PHE A 169 4.93 1.55 -13.47
CA PHE A 169 5.57 1.68 -14.79
C PHE A 169 6.85 2.53 -14.80
N GLU A 170 7.13 3.26 -13.71
CA GLU A 170 8.27 4.18 -13.63
C GLU A 170 9.59 3.47 -13.95
N ARG A 171 10.27 3.91 -15.02
CA ARG A 171 11.37 3.15 -15.65
C ARG A 171 12.60 3.02 -14.74
N SER A 172 12.83 4.05 -13.94
CA SER A 172 14.08 4.25 -13.18
C SER A 172 14.02 3.72 -11.75
N ALA A 173 12.84 3.34 -11.25
CA ALA A 173 12.63 3.02 -9.84
C ALA A 173 12.65 1.51 -9.51
N SER A 174 12.60 0.62 -10.53
CA SER A 174 12.54 -0.83 -10.34
C SER A 174 13.39 -1.57 -11.37
N LYS A 175 13.94 -2.72 -10.94
CA LYS A 175 14.77 -3.59 -11.79
C LYS A 175 13.91 -4.19 -12.92
N ARG A 176 14.50 -4.44 -14.10
CA ARG A 176 13.79 -5.06 -15.23
C ARG A 176 13.20 -6.43 -14.88
N SER A 177 13.90 -7.21 -14.05
CA SER A 177 13.44 -8.52 -13.57
C SER A 177 12.22 -8.41 -12.66
N GLU A 178 12.18 -7.42 -11.76
CA GLU A 178 11.02 -7.16 -10.89
C GLU A 178 9.78 -6.78 -11.73
N LYS A 179 9.97 -6.04 -12.83
CA LYS A 179 8.90 -5.72 -13.78
C LYS A 179 8.36 -6.95 -14.50
N GLN A 180 9.25 -7.83 -14.96
CA GLN A 180 8.84 -9.08 -15.61
C GLN A 180 8.09 -9.98 -14.63
N LEU A 181 8.55 -10.08 -13.38
CA LEU A 181 7.88 -10.86 -12.35
C LEU A 181 6.51 -10.27 -11.98
N SER A 182 6.40 -8.93 -11.90
CA SER A 182 5.13 -8.23 -11.69
C SER A 182 4.10 -8.57 -12.78
N VAL A 183 4.50 -8.59 -14.06
CA VAL A 183 3.61 -8.99 -15.16
C VAL A 183 3.20 -10.46 -15.02
N LEU A 184 4.14 -11.36 -14.75
CA LEU A 184 3.87 -12.78 -14.59
C LEU A 184 2.92 -13.06 -13.42
N LEU A 185 3.13 -12.41 -12.28
CA LEU A 185 2.25 -12.48 -11.11
C LEU A 185 0.88 -11.86 -11.37
N GLY A 186 0.80 -10.83 -12.23
CA GLY A 186 -0.47 -10.28 -12.69
C GLY A 186 -1.28 -11.28 -13.52
N VAL A 187 -0.62 -12.00 -14.45
CA VAL A 187 -1.26 -13.07 -15.24
C VAL A 187 -1.71 -14.22 -14.33
N LEU A 188 -0.87 -14.64 -13.39
CA LEU A 188 -1.24 -15.66 -12.41
C LEU A 188 -2.40 -15.21 -11.52
N GLY A 189 -2.41 -13.94 -11.08
CA GLY A 189 -3.50 -13.34 -10.33
C GLY A 189 -4.81 -13.29 -11.12
N PHE A 190 -4.74 -13.04 -12.43
CA PHE A 190 -5.89 -13.11 -13.34
C PHE A 190 -6.45 -14.53 -13.46
N LEU A 191 -5.59 -15.53 -13.67
CA LEU A 191 -5.99 -16.93 -13.75
C LEU A 191 -6.62 -17.41 -12.43
N LEU A 192 -6.00 -17.07 -11.29
CA LEU A 192 -6.57 -17.35 -9.98
C LEU A 192 -7.92 -16.63 -9.79
N GLY A 193 -8.02 -15.37 -10.20
CA GLY A 193 -9.27 -14.62 -10.18
C GLY A 193 -10.38 -15.29 -10.99
N LEU A 194 -10.08 -15.78 -12.20
CA LEU A 194 -11.04 -16.55 -13.00
C LEU A 194 -11.49 -17.81 -12.26
N THR A 195 -10.58 -18.57 -11.66
CA THR A 195 -10.96 -19.80 -10.93
C THR A 195 -11.84 -19.53 -9.72
N ILE A 196 -11.59 -18.43 -9.00
CA ILE A 196 -12.37 -18.03 -7.81
C ILE A 196 -13.74 -17.52 -8.23
N VAL A 197 -13.78 -16.57 -9.17
CA VAL A 197 -15.03 -15.88 -9.54
C VAL A 197 -15.97 -16.78 -10.36
N PHE A 198 -15.45 -17.73 -11.15
CA PHE A 198 -16.28 -18.72 -11.84
C PHE A 198 -16.64 -19.94 -10.97
N GLY A 199 -16.25 -19.99 -9.70
CA GLY A 199 -16.66 -21.06 -8.77
C GLY A 199 -16.06 -22.43 -9.11
N ILE A 200 -14.94 -22.46 -9.83
CA ILE A 200 -14.21 -23.71 -10.11
C ILE A 200 -13.55 -24.23 -8.82
N VAL A 201 -13.20 -23.31 -7.91
CA VAL A 201 -12.68 -23.65 -6.58
C VAL A 201 -13.83 -24.21 -5.73
N PRO A 202 -13.66 -25.38 -5.09
CA PRO A 202 -14.68 -25.94 -4.22
C PRO A 202 -15.07 -24.96 -3.10
N PRO A 203 -16.36 -24.90 -2.70
CA PRO A 203 -16.81 -24.07 -1.58
C PRO A 203 -16.18 -24.49 -0.23
N PHE A 204 -15.34 -25.52 -0.20
CA PHE A 204 -14.54 -25.86 0.97
C PHE A 204 -13.37 -24.90 1.23
N VAL A 205 -12.94 -24.08 0.25
CA VAL A 205 -11.70 -23.29 0.36
C VAL A 205 -11.95 -21.80 0.63
N ILE A 206 -12.95 -21.18 0.01
CA ILE A 206 -13.22 -19.73 0.10
C ILE A 206 -14.72 -19.52 0.33
N ASP A 207 -15.05 -18.61 1.26
CA ASP A 207 -16.42 -18.32 1.73
C ASP A 207 -17.16 -17.25 0.90
N ILE A 208 -16.83 -17.13 -0.39
CA ILE A 208 -17.29 -15.99 -1.22
C ILE A 208 -17.99 -16.54 -2.45
N GLU A 209 -19.33 -16.51 -2.40
CA GLU A 209 -20.19 -16.95 -3.49
C GLU A 209 -20.68 -15.73 -4.27
N PHE A 210 -20.33 -15.69 -5.56
CA PHE A 210 -20.77 -14.64 -6.48
C PHE A 210 -22.05 -15.05 -7.21
N GLU A 211 -23.11 -15.36 -6.47
CA GLU A 211 -24.39 -15.81 -7.07
C GLU A 211 -25.05 -14.72 -7.93
N SER A 212 -24.81 -13.45 -7.60
CA SER A 212 -25.44 -12.27 -8.21
C SER A 212 -24.81 -11.81 -9.54
N LEU A 213 -23.72 -12.45 -9.96
CA LEU A 213 -22.77 -11.89 -10.92
C LEU A 213 -22.90 -12.54 -12.31
N ASP A 214 -23.28 -11.76 -13.32
CA ASP A 214 -23.30 -12.20 -14.71
C ASP A 214 -21.87 -12.56 -15.21
N GLY A 215 -21.77 -13.49 -16.17
CA GLY A 215 -20.48 -14.02 -16.65
C GLY A 215 -19.51 -12.94 -17.16
N PHE A 216 -20.04 -11.85 -17.72
CA PHE A 216 -19.24 -10.69 -18.14
C PHE A 216 -18.71 -9.87 -16.95
N GLY A 217 -19.52 -9.66 -15.91
CA GLY A 217 -19.07 -8.98 -14.68
C GLY A 217 -17.98 -9.78 -13.97
N ARG A 218 -18.13 -11.11 -13.93
CA ARG A 218 -17.14 -12.04 -13.37
C ARG A 218 -15.78 -11.89 -14.05
N PHE A 219 -15.77 -11.79 -15.38
CA PHE A 219 -14.56 -11.56 -16.16
C PHE A 219 -13.88 -10.24 -15.80
N TRP A 220 -14.62 -9.12 -15.71
CA TRP A 220 -14.04 -7.82 -15.34
C TRP A 220 -13.44 -7.81 -13.92
N VAL A 221 -14.10 -8.46 -12.97
CA VAL A 221 -13.56 -8.62 -11.61
C VAL A 221 -12.25 -9.40 -11.66
N ALA A 222 -12.18 -10.50 -12.41
CA ALA A 222 -10.94 -11.26 -12.57
C ALA A 222 -9.80 -10.46 -13.22
N VAL A 223 -10.09 -9.67 -14.27
CA VAL A 223 -9.11 -8.75 -14.89
C VAL A 223 -8.59 -7.77 -13.85
N PHE A 224 -9.48 -7.18 -13.06
CA PHE A 224 -9.11 -6.23 -12.02
C PHE A 224 -8.24 -6.88 -10.92
N MET A 225 -8.56 -8.11 -10.51
CA MET A 225 -7.74 -8.89 -9.57
C MET A 225 -6.32 -9.12 -10.09
N GLY A 226 -6.16 -9.47 -11.38
CA GLY A 226 -4.87 -9.64 -12.03
C GLY A 226 -4.08 -8.33 -12.07
N CYS A 227 -4.72 -7.21 -12.40
CA CYS A 227 -4.08 -5.89 -12.36
C CYS A 227 -3.59 -5.53 -10.95
N ILE A 228 -4.45 -5.69 -9.93
CA ILE A 228 -4.07 -5.45 -8.53
C ILE A 228 -2.88 -6.33 -8.14
N ALA A 229 -2.90 -7.62 -8.49
CA ALA A 229 -1.81 -8.53 -8.18
C ALA A 229 -0.49 -8.13 -8.86
N GLY A 230 -0.54 -7.72 -10.13
CA GLY A 230 0.65 -7.23 -10.81
C GLY A 230 1.24 -5.99 -10.15
N PHE A 231 0.42 -4.97 -9.88
CA PHE A 231 0.88 -3.68 -9.34
C PHE A 231 1.28 -3.74 -7.87
N LEU A 232 0.70 -4.65 -7.07
CA LEU A 232 1.05 -4.80 -5.65
C LEU A 232 2.37 -5.55 -5.41
N PHE A 233 2.89 -6.28 -6.40
CA PHE A 233 4.14 -7.04 -6.21
C PHE A 233 5.33 -6.14 -5.83
N MET A 234 5.55 -5.04 -6.57
CA MET A 234 6.66 -4.13 -6.29
C MET A 234 6.61 -3.50 -4.90
N PRO A 235 5.50 -2.88 -4.46
CA PRO A 235 5.42 -2.31 -3.12
C PRO A 235 5.51 -3.38 -2.03
N ALA A 236 4.92 -4.57 -2.24
CA ALA A 236 5.01 -5.69 -1.28
C ALA A 236 6.47 -6.19 -1.13
N ALA A 237 7.21 -6.32 -2.23
CA ALA A 237 8.62 -6.74 -2.19
C ALA A 237 9.50 -5.72 -1.46
N LYS A 238 9.26 -4.42 -1.66
CA LYS A 238 9.95 -3.35 -0.90
C LYS A 238 9.58 -3.38 0.58
N SER A 239 8.32 -3.67 0.92
CA SER A 239 7.88 -3.77 2.31
C SER A 239 8.48 -4.98 3.01
N ALA A 240 8.57 -6.13 2.33
CA ALA A 240 9.27 -7.32 2.83
C ALA A 240 10.76 -7.03 3.08
N ARG A 241 11.41 -6.28 2.19
CA ARG A 241 12.80 -5.87 2.39
C ARG A 241 12.96 -4.96 3.60
N ALA A 242 12.05 -4.00 3.77
CA ALA A 242 12.04 -3.12 4.95
C ALA A 242 11.80 -3.91 6.24
N PHE A 243 10.87 -4.88 6.23
CA PHE A 243 10.64 -5.77 7.37
C PHE A 243 11.92 -6.56 7.71
N TRP A 244 12.53 -7.23 6.72
CA TRP A 244 13.74 -8.03 6.93
C TRP A 244 14.90 -7.20 7.50
N LEU A 245 15.12 -5.99 6.97
CA LEU A 245 16.15 -5.07 7.46
C LEU A 245 15.87 -4.54 8.88
N GLY A 246 14.59 -4.38 9.22
CA GLY A 246 14.16 -3.91 10.54
C GLY A 246 14.24 -4.98 11.63
N THR A 247 14.07 -6.26 11.27
CA THR A 247 13.96 -7.37 12.24
C THR A 247 15.18 -8.29 12.31
N ASP A 248 15.79 -8.62 11.15
CA ASP A 248 16.81 -9.67 11.02
C ASP A 248 18.18 -9.09 10.59
N GLN A 249 18.87 -8.38 11.48
CA GLN A 249 20.22 -7.82 11.22
C GLN A 249 21.37 -8.80 11.55
N ILE A 250 21.23 -10.06 11.17
CA ILE A 250 22.11 -11.17 11.64
C ILE A 250 23.59 -10.96 11.21
N ARG A 251 23.90 -10.07 10.25
CA ARG A 251 25.26 -9.89 9.71
C ARG A 251 25.89 -8.51 9.90
N CYS A 252 25.12 -7.48 10.24
CA CYS A 252 25.65 -6.12 10.40
C CYS A 252 24.97 -5.46 11.61
N ASN A 253 25.64 -5.47 12.76
CA ASN A 253 25.17 -4.79 13.96
C ASN A 253 25.42 -3.27 13.85
N LEU A 254 24.73 -2.64 12.89
CA LEU A 254 24.80 -1.19 12.68
C LEU A 254 23.70 -0.53 13.52
N SER A 255 24.10 0.10 14.63
CA SER A 255 23.20 0.81 15.54
C SER A 255 22.33 1.86 14.82
N ILE A 256 22.78 2.39 13.69
CA ILE A 256 22.05 3.38 12.88
C ILE A 256 20.86 2.78 12.10
N ILE A 257 20.87 1.48 11.84
CA ILE A 257 19.81 0.75 11.11
C ILE A 257 18.87 0.06 12.10
N CYS A 258 19.32 -0.21 13.32
CA CYS A 258 18.54 -0.92 14.33
C CYS A 258 17.26 -0.16 14.67
N CYS A 259 16.12 -0.85 14.54
CA CYS A 259 14.84 -0.31 14.96
C CYS A 259 14.71 -0.48 16.48
N GLY A 260 14.28 0.58 17.18
CA GLY A 260 13.96 0.46 18.60
C GLY A 260 12.89 -0.61 18.82
N TRP A 261 12.81 -1.16 20.04
CA TRP A 261 11.90 -2.26 20.38
C TRP A 261 10.44 -2.01 19.95
N ILE A 262 9.96 -0.77 20.10
CA ILE A 262 8.61 -0.36 19.68
C ILE A 262 8.40 -0.52 18.17
N GLY A 263 9.37 -0.10 17.36
CA GLY A 263 9.25 -0.19 15.90
C GLY A 263 9.33 -1.64 15.43
N THR A 264 10.18 -2.45 16.05
CA THR A 264 10.23 -3.90 15.79
C THR A 264 8.90 -4.58 16.14
N MET A 265 8.32 -4.28 17.31
CA MET A 265 6.99 -4.80 17.69
C MET A 265 5.90 -4.38 16.71
N LEU A 266 5.95 -3.13 16.24
CA LEU A 266 4.99 -2.61 15.27
C LEU A 266 5.11 -3.31 13.90
N LEU A 267 6.32 -3.61 13.43
CA LEU A 267 6.55 -4.38 12.20
C LEU A 267 5.98 -5.79 12.31
N TYR A 268 6.25 -6.50 13.42
CA TYR A 268 5.72 -7.83 13.67
C TYR A 268 4.20 -7.83 13.78
N ALA A 269 3.62 -6.88 14.53
CA ALA A 269 2.18 -6.75 14.66
C ALA A 269 1.51 -6.51 13.29
N ASN A 270 2.11 -5.64 12.46
CA ASN A 270 1.60 -5.37 11.11
C ASN A 270 1.61 -6.61 10.22
N TYR A 271 2.73 -7.33 10.19
CA TYR A 271 2.87 -8.56 9.41
C TYR A 271 1.89 -9.64 9.88
N LEU A 272 1.86 -9.92 11.19
CA LEU A 272 0.99 -10.94 11.77
C LEU A 272 -0.49 -10.61 11.55
N LEU A 273 -0.90 -9.36 11.77
CA LEU A 273 -2.29 -8.95 11.56
C LEU A 273 -2.68 -9.06 10.09
N THR A 274 -1.79 -8.71 9.16
CA THR A 274 -2.05 -8.82 7.72
C THR A 274 -2.20 -10.28 7.28
N VAL A 275 -1.32 -11.18 7.77
CA VAL A 275 -1.41 -12.62 7.52
C VAL A 275 -2.70 -13.18 8.12
N PHE A 276 -2.97 -12.88 9.39
CA PHE A 276 -4.18 -13.32 10.08
C PHE A 276 -5.45 -12.87 9.34
N THR A 277 -5.53 -11.59 8.96
CA THR A 277 -6.68 -11.04 8.22
C THR A 277 -6.88 -11.72 6.88
N SER A 278 -5.80 -12.06 6.18
CA SER A 278 -5.88 -12.78 4.90
C SER A 278 -6.46 -14.21 5.05
N LEU A 279 -6.22 -14.86 6.19
CA LEU A 279 -6.64 -16.24 6.46
C LEU A 279 -8.10 -16.35 6.97
N LEU A 280 -8.68 -15.29 7.54
CA LEU A 280 -10.06 -15.30 8.08
C LEU A 280 -11.15 -15.60 7.03
N TRP A 281 -10.82 -15.44 5.75
CA TRP A 281 -11.70 -15.69 4.61
C TRP A 281 -11.52 -17.08 3.99
N ILE A 282 -10.57 -17.86 4.53
CA ILE A 282 -10.29 -19.22 4.11
C ILE A 282 -11.10 -20.18 5.00
N ASN A 283 -11.94 -20.99 4.37
CA ASN A 283 -12.98 -21.79 5.03
C ASN A 283 -12.52 -22.74 6.15
N PRO A 284 -11.40 -23.48 6.07
CA PRO A 284 -10.93 -24.29 7.20
C PRO A 284 -10.61 -23.46 8.45
N LEU A 285 -10.12 -22.22 8.30
CA LEU A 285 -9.81 -21.36 9.45
C LEU A 285 -11.05 -20.63 9.96
N ALA A 286 -11.97 -20.26 9.06
CA ALA A 286 -13.27 -19.71 9.42
C ALA A 286 -14.10 -20.74 10.23
N LYS A 287 -14.16 -22.00 9.77
CA LYS A 287 -14.89 -23.08 10.46
C LYS A 287 -14.32 -23.43 11.83
N LEU A 288 -13.02 -23.20 12.07
CA LEU A 288 -12.41 -23.38 13.39
C LEU A 288 -12.87 -22.30 14.39
N LEU A 289 -13.19 -21.10 13.88
CA LEU A 289 -13.57 -19.93 14.70
C LEU A 289 -15.08 -19.74 14.82
N VAL A 290 -15.88 -20.39 13.98
CA VAL A 290 -17.35 -20.30 13.94
C VAL A 290 -17.96 -21.50 14.64
N ASN A 291 -18.86 -21.25 15.59
CA ASN A 291 -19.61 -22.31 16.25
C ASN A 291 -20.82 -22.73 15.39
N LYS A 292 -20.82 -23.96 14.88
CA LYS A 292 -21.94 -24.52 14.10
C LYS A 292 -23.09 -25.10 14.94
N SER A 293 -22.89 -25.35 16.24
CA SER A 293 -23.89 -26.06 17.06
C SER A 293 -25.11 -25.20 17.43
N ILE A 294 -25.03 -23.88 17.26
CA ILE A 294 -26.08 -22.93 17.70
C ILE A 294 -27.14 -22.66 16.61
N GLU A 295 -26.81 -22.79 15.32
CA GLU A 295 -27.80 -22.61 14.24
C GLU A 295 -28.76 -23.80 14.12
N ASP A 296 -28.26 -25.02 14.37
CA ASP A 296 -29.07 -26.24 14.31
C ASP A 296 -30.09 -26.36 15.46
N THR A 297 -29.94 -25.58 16.54
CA THR A 297 -30.87 -25.63 17.68
C THR A 297 -32.26 -25.07 17.35
N LYS A 298 -32.42 -24.33 16.24
CA LYS A 298 -33.73 -23.82 15.79
C LYS A 298 -34.44 -24.73 14.79
N GLY A 299 -33.82 -25.82 14.33
CA GLY A 299 -34.41 -26.60 13.25
C GLY A 299 -33.75 -27.94 12.94
N SER A 300 -33.64 -28.86 13.89
CA SER A 300 -34.07 -30.25 13.67
C SER A 300 -33.74 -31.12 14.88
N HIS A 301 -34.76 -31.80 15.37
CA HIS A 301 -34.64 -32.87 16.34
C HIS A 301 -34.56 -34.18 15.54
N LEU A 302 -33.43 -34.51 14.90
CA LEU A 302 -33.24 -35.82 14.27
C LEU A 302 -31.76 -36.21 14.06
N ILE A 303 -31.27 -37.00 15.01
CA ILE A 303 -30.39 -38.19 14.86
C ILE A 303 -29.17 -38.06 13.93
N GLY A 304 -27.97 -38.03 14.53
CA GLY A 304 -26.73 -38.35 13.83
C GLY A 304 -25.48 -38.25 14.71
N ARG A 305 -25.16 -39.33 15.44
CA ARG A 305 -23.90 -39.53 16.18
C ARG A 305 -22.70 -39.23 15.28
N THR A 306 -22.06 -38.08 15.46
CA THR A 306 -20.79 -37.75 14.81
C THR A 306 -19.84 -37.13 15.84
N GLY A 307 -18.94 -37.97 16.36
CA GLY A 307 -17.67 -37.65 17.06
C GLY A 307 -17.61 -36.54 18.12
N ASP A 308 -17.50 -36.94 19.40
CA ASP A 308 -17.19 -36.10 20.59
C ASP A 308 -16.01 -35.11 20.43
N ALA A 309 -15.12 -35.31 19.46
CA ALA A 309 -14.00 -34.40 19.19
C ALA A 309 -14.41 -33.12 18.43
N ASP A 310 -15.45 -33.17 17.59
CA ASP A 310 -16.01 -31.99 16.93
C ASP A 310 -16.87 -31.16 17.91
N GLU A 311 -17.41 -31.80 18.95
CA GLU A 311 -18.22 -31.15 19.99
C GLU A 311 -17.36 -30.29 20.95
N LEU A 312 -16.12 -30.71 21.23
CA LEU A 312 -15.21 -29.94 22.09
C LEU A 312 -14.60 -28.70 21.42
N VAL A 313 -14.40 -28.73 20.10
CA VAL A 313 -13.90 -27.56 19.34
C VAL A 313 -15.05 -26.62 18.94
N GLY A 314 -16.28 -27.14 18.84
CA GLY A 314 -17.48 -26.34 18.55
C GLY A 314 -17.83 -25.31 19.63
N ASN A 315 -17.55 -25.57 20.91
CA ASN A 315 -18.01 -24.70 22.01
C ASN A 315 -17.20 -23.40 22.23
N VAL A 316 -16.13 -23.15 21.46
CA VAL A 316 -15.26 -21.96 21.62
C VAL A 316 -15.42 -20.96 20.45
N GLY A 317 -16.30 -21.24 19.49
CA GLY A 317 -16.50 -20.39 18.31
C GLY A 317 -17.39 -19.17 18.55
N MET A 318 -17.13 -18.09 17.81
CA MET A 318 -18.01 -16.92 17.75
C MET A 318 -19.29 -17.23 16.95
N LEU A 319 -20.37 -16.49 17.23
CA LEU A 319 -21.57 -16.45 16.39
C LEU A 319 -21.20 -15.93 14.98
N GLN A 320 -21.84 -16.46 13.92
CA GLN A 320 -21.57 -16.06 12.54
C GLN A 320 -21.65 -14.54 12.32
N SER A 321 -22.66 -13.88 12.91
CA SER A 321 -22.81 -12.42 12.82
C SER A 321 -21.69 -11.63 13.50
N ASP A 322 -21.11 -12.17 14.56
CA ASP A 322 -20.00 -11.52 15.26
C ASP A 322 -18.65 -11.83 14.60
N PHE A 323 -18.55 -12.98 13.95
CA PHE A 323 -17.42 -13.34 13.10
C PHE A 323 -17.33 -12.45 11.86
N ASP A 324 -18.45 -12.14 11.20
CA ASP A 324 -18.45 -11.20 10.06
C ASP A 324 -18.06 -9.77 10.48
N LYS A 325 -18.50 -9.32 11.66
CA LYS A 325 -18.01 -8.06 12.24
C LYS A 325 -16.51 -8.13 12.51
N LEU A 326 -16.01 -9.23 13.06
CA LEU A 326 -14.58 -9.42 13.31
C LEU A 326 -13.76 -9.35 12.02
N ARG A 327 -14.22 -9.99 10.93
CA ARG A 327 -13.58 -9.91 9.60
C ARG A 327 -13.43 -8.46 9.15
N LEU A 328 -14.49 -7.65 9.29
CA LEU A 328 -14.47 -6.22 8.94
C LEU A 328 -13.53 -5.41 9.85
N TRP A 329 -13.54 -5.66 11.15
CA TRP A 329 -12.64 -5.00 12.10
C TRP A 329 -11.17 -5.35 11.85
N CYS A 330 -10.86 -6.60 11.48
CA CYS A 330 -9.52 -7.02 11.11
C CYS A 330 -9.05 -6.33 9.81
N LEU A 331 -9.91 -6.20 8.80
CA LEU A 331 -9.61 -5.43 7.59
C LEU A 331 -9.31 -3.96 7.92
N LEU A 332 -10.16 -3.31 8.74
CA LEU A 332 -9.94 -1.93 9.20
C LEU A 332 -8.61 -1.79 9.95
N ALA A 333 -8.38 -2.66 10.93
CA ALA A 333 -7.19 -2.64 11.76
C ALA A 333 -5.92 -2.88 10.93
N SER A 334 -5.96 -3.78 9.96
CA SER A 334 -4.82 -4.04 9.06
C SER A 334 -4.48 -2.81 8.19
N GLY A 335 -5.48 -2.14 7.61
CA GLY A 335 -5.28 -0.93 6.82
C GLY A 335 -4.72 0.23 7.65
N LEU A 336 -5.27 0.45 8.85
CA LEU A 336 -4.79 1.50 9.76
C LEU A 336 -3.37 1.21 10.27
N LEU A 337 -3.08 -0.04 10.63
CA LEU A 337 -1.76 -0.43 11.11
C LEU A 337 -0.69 -0.29 10.02
N GLN A 338 -1.02 -0.61 8.77
CA GLN A 338 -0.14 -0.35 7.63
C GLN A 338 0.16 1.15 7.44
N ILE A 339 -0.82 2.04 7.64
CA ILE A 339 -0.59 3.49 7.63
C ILE A 339 0.31 3.93 8.79
N VAL A 340 0.10 3.41 9.99
CA VAL A 340 0.95 3.75 11.16
C VAL A 340 2.40 3.27 10.95
N THR A 341 2.59 2.09 10.34
CA THR A 341 3.92 1.53 10.05
C THR A 341 4.61 2.17 8.84
N LEU A 342 3.89 2.97 8.03
CA LEU A 342 4.40 3.62 6.83
C LEU A 342 5.69 4.41 7.10
N ARG A 343 5.68 5.26 8.13
CA ARG A 343 6.84 6.08 8.49
C ARG A 343 8.06 5.23 8.83
N LEU A 344 7.85 4.12 9.52
CA LEU A 344 8.92 3.20 9.89
C LEU A 344 9.48 2.48 8.66
N ASN A 345 8.62 1.95 7.80
CA ASN A 345 9.02 1.32 6.53
C ASN A 345 9.82 2.29 5.65
N LEU A 346 9.45 3.57 5.62
CA LEU A 346 10.17 4.61 4.88
C LEU A 346 11.55 4.92 5.47
N GLN A 347 11.67 4.99 6.80
CA GLN A 347 12.97 5.17 7.42
C GLN A 347 13.89 3.99 7.11
N ILE A 348 13.37 2.76 7.16
CA ILE A 348 14.17 1.57 6.84
C ILE A 348 14.55 1.54 5.35
N TYR A 349 13.66 1.97 4.45
CA TYR A 349 13.98 2.16 3.04
C TYR A 349 15.15 3.14 2.83
N LEU A 350 15.17 4.26 3.55
CA LEU A 350 16.30 5.20 3.52
C LEU A 350 17.58 4.59 4.11
N ASN A 351 17.44 3.79 5.18
CA ASN A 351 18.55 3.08 5.81
C ASN A 351 19.16 1.99 4.90
N GLU A 352 18.39 1.45 3.94
CA GLU A 352 18.91 0.49 2.94
C GLU A 352 20.08 1.08 2.15
N ALA A 353 20.03 2.38 1.85
CA ALA A 353 21.11 3.06 1.15
C ALA A 353 22.40 3.09 1.99
N VAL A 354 22.28 3.27 3.30
CA VAL A 354 23.41 3.23 4.25
C VAL A 354 23.97 1.83 4.37
N LEU A 355 23.11 0.81 4.45
CA LEU A 355 23.58 -0.57 4.48
C LEU A 355 24.39 -0.90 3.23
N CYS A 356 23.92 -0.47 2.06
CA CYS A 356 24.65 -0.69 0.81
C CYS A 356 25.98 0.06 0.77
N TRP A 357 26.03 1.29 1.30
CA TRP A 357 27.27 2.03 1.47
C TRP A 357 28.23 1.28 2.40
N TYR A 358 27.76 0.85 3.58
CA TYR A 358 28.55 0.12 4.58
C TYR A 358 29.09 -1.21 4.04
N GLN A 359 28.23 -2.01 3.40
CA GLN A 359 28.63 -3.29 2.79
C GLN A 359 29.71 -3.07 1.74
N ARG A 360 29.59 -2.05 0.88
CA ARG A 360 30.58 -1.79 -0.17
C ARG A 360 31.89 -1.23 0.36
N LEU A 361 31.82 -0.43 1.43
CA LEU A 361 32.99 0.07 2.14
C LEU A 361 33.85 -1.07 2.69
N HIS A 362 33.22 -2.11 3.22
CA HIS A 362 33.90 -3.20 3.93
C HIS A 362 34.04 -4.50 3.13
N ALA A 363 33.31 -4.70 2.03
CA ALA A 363 33.35 -5.95 1.25
C ALA A 363 34.52 -6.05 0.26
N SER A 364 35.22 -4.96 -0.04
CA SER A 364 36.23 -4.97 -1.10
C SER A 364 37.47 -4.14 -0.76
N LYS A 365 38.62 -4.54 -1.31
CA LYS A 365 39.90 -3.83 -1.16
C LYS A 365 39.91 -2.47 -1.88
N VAL A 366 39.01 -2.27 -2.86
CA VAL A 366 38.81 -1.01 -3.58
C VAL A 366 37.31 -0.67 -3.53
N PRO A 367 36.87 0.15 -2.57
CA PRO A 367 35.46 0.47 -2.41
C PRO A 367 34.96 1.33 -3.58
N ASP A 368 33.91 0.87 -4.25
CA ASP A 368 33.19 1.63 -5.27
C ASP A 368 32.19 2.59 -4.60
N LEU A 369 32.69 3.78 -4.25
CA LEU A 369 31.92 4.84 -3.60
C LEU A 369 30.99 5.59 -4.58
N ASP A 370 31.26 5.55 -5.88
CA ASP A 370 30.42 6.23 -6.89
C ASP A 370 29.06 5.56 -7.01
N PHE A 371 29.03 4.22 -6.98
CA PHE A 371 27.76 3.51 -6.94
C PHE A 371 26.99 3.75 -5.63
N SER A 372 27.67 3.77 -4.48
CA SER A 372 26.99 3.97 -3.20
C SER A 372 26.39 5.39 -3.12
N ARG A 373 27.11 6.38 -3.63
CA ARG A 373 26.62 7.76 -3.83
C ARG A 373 25.40 7.78 -4.74
N ALA A 374 25.46 7.14 -5.91
CA ALA A 374 24.34 7.06 -6.84
C ALA A 374 23.11 6.39 -6.19
N LYS A 375 23.31 5.33 -5.39
CA LYS A 375 22.23 4.64 -4.69
C LYS A 375 21.59 5.50 -3.61
N VAL A 376 22.39 6.21 -2.80
CA VAL A 376 21.90 7.15 -1.79
C VAL A 376 21.11 8.29 -2.43
N PHE A 377 21.62 8.86 -3.52
CA PHE A 377 20.91 9.87 -4.30
C PHE A 377 19.57 9.34 -4.84
N LEU A 378 19.55 8.12 -5.38
CA LEU A 378 18.34 7.50 -5.92
C LEU A 378 17.26 7.28 -4.85
N HIS A 379 17.63 6.79 -3.67
CA HIS A 379 16.69 6.58 -2.56
C HIS A 379 16.11 7.89 -2.06
N ASN A 380 16.91 8.96 -2.06
CA ASN A 380 16.45 10.30 -1.69
C ASN A 380 15.56 10.92 -2.76
N HIS A 381 15.91 10.77 -4.04
CA HIS A 381 15.16 11.32 -5.18
C HIS A 381 13.79 10.66 -5.34
N TYR A 382 13.72 9.33 -5.24
CA TYR A 382 12.49 8.54 -5.35
C TYR A 382 11.79 8.27 -4.00
N LEU A 383 12.08 9.06 -2.96
CA LEU A 383 11.48 8.88 -1.65
C LEU A 383 9.94 8.92 -1.71
N CYS A 384 9.35 9.97 -2.29
CA CYS A 384 7.88 10.09 -2.36
C CYS A 384 7.24 9.02 -3.25
N LEU A 385 7.98 8.44 -4.20
CA LEU A 385 7.51 7.27 -4.94
C LEU A 385 7.40 6.05 -4.01
N ALA A 386 8.38 5.82 -3.14
CA ALA A 386 8.31 4.76 -2.12
C ALA A 386 7.17 5.02 -1.12
N VAL A 387 6.92 6.28 -0.76
CA VAL A 387 5.76 6.66 0.07
C VAL A 387 4.44 6.26 -0.60
N LEU A 388 4.26 6.60 -1.88
CA LEU A 388 3.07 6.21 -2.64
C LEU A 388 2.92 4.68 -2.71
N GLN A 389 4.02 3.96 -2.93
CA GLN A 389 4.02 2.49 -2.99
C GLN A 389 3.53 1.83 -1.69
N PHE A 390 3.93 2.37 -0.53
CA PHE A 390 3.49 1.84 0.76
C PHE A 390 2.11 2.37 1.21
N PHE A 391 1.70 3.55 0.75
CA PHE A 391 0.45 4.19 1.17
C PHE A 391 -0.77 3.75 0.34
N VAL A 392 -0.60 3.53 -0.96
CA VAL A 392 -1.73 3.22 -1.85
C VAL A 392 -2.43 1.89 -1.50
N PRO A 393 -1.72 0.78 -1.20
CA PRO A 393 -2.37 -0.48 -0.81
C PRO A 393 -3.31 -0.35 0.40
N PRO A 394 -2.88 0.20 1.57
CA PRO A 394 -3.81 0.36 2.69
C PRO A 394 -4.90 1.40 2.42
N ALA A 395 -4.63 2.43 1.63
CA ALA A 395 -5.67 3.37 1.21
C ALA A 395 -6.76 2.68 0.37
N LEU A 396 -6.40 1.77 -0.55
CA LEU A 396 -7.36 0.98 -1.31
C LEU A 396 -8.20 0.10 -0.38
N VAL A 397 -7.58 -0.60 0.57
CA VAL A 397 -8.31 -1.44 1.55
C VAL A 397 -9.34 -0.61 2.33
N LEU A 398 -8.96 0.56 2.84
CA LEU A 398 -9.86 1.43 3.60
C LEU A 398 -11.00 1.99 2.75
N LEU A 399 -10.73 2.37 1.50
CA LEU A 399 -11.75 2.88 0.59
C LEU A 399 -12.74 1.80 0.18
N PHE A 400 -12.26 0.60 -0.18
CA PHE A 400 -13.13 -0.54 -0.52
C PHE A 400 -13.93 -1.04 0.68
N LEU A 401 -13.33 -1.08 1.87
CA LEU A 401 -14.04 -1.37 3.11
C LEU A 401 -15.11 -0.31 3.40
N GLY A 402 -14.80 0.98 3.20
CA GLY A 402 -15.76 2.07 3.36
C GLY A 402 -16.93 1.95 2.38
N PHE A 403 -16.66 1.54 1.13
CA PHE A 403 -17.70 1.25 0.14
C PHE A 403 -18.62 0.10 0.53
N SER A 404 -18.07 -0.96 1.13
CA SER A 404 -18.86 -2.12 1.55
C SER A 404 -19.79 -1.82 2.75
N GLN A 405 -19.67 -0.65 3.38
CA GLN A 405 -20.50 -0.22 4.50
C GLN A 405 -21.64 0.72 4.10
N ILE A 406 -21.73 1.09 2.81
CA ILE A 406 -22.79 1.98 2.31
C ILE A 406 -24.07 1.16 2.06
N ASP A 407 -25.23 1.64 2.53
CA ASP A 407 -26.50 0.90 2.56
C ASP A 407 -27.04 0.50 1.16
N ASP A 408 -27.73 -0.64 1.15
CA ASP A 408 -28.17 -1.37 -0.05
C ASP A 408 -29.29 -0.68 -0.86
N TYR A 409 -30.04 0.25 -0.26
CA TYR A 409 -31.24 0.87 -0.87
C TYR A 409 -30.94 1.93 -1.95
N LEU A 410 -29.67 2.25 -2.19
CA LEU A 410 -29.28 3.36 -3.06
C LEU A 410 -29.33 3.01 -4.56
N PHE A 411 -29.17 1.73 -4.91
CA PHE A 411 -29.13 1.31 -6.30
C PHE A 411 -30.49 0.83 -6.83
N ASP A 412 -31.48 0.61 -5.96
CA ASP A 412 -32.86 0.31 -6.39
C ASP A 412 -33.45 1.42 -7.27
N ASN A 413 -33.01 2.67 -7.08
CA ASN A 413 -33.47 3.83 -7.85
C ASN A 413 -32.71 4.06 -9.18
N PHE A 414 -31.63 3.31 -9.47
CA PHE A 414 -30.87 3.42 -10.72
C PHE A 414 -31.31 2.36 -11.74
N GLN A 415 -32.59 2.38 -12.11
CA GLN A 415 -33.21 1.39 -13.02
C GLN A 415 -32.53 1.30 -14.41
N VAL A 416 -31.81 2.36 -14.85
CA VAL A 416 -31.11 2.40 -16.15
C VAL A 416 -29.73 1.71 -16.12
N VAL A 417 -29.08 1.60 -14.96
CA VAL A 417 -27.83 0.83 -14.79
C VAL A 417 -28.13 -0.57 -14.24
N CYS A 418 -29.20 -0.70 -13.44
CA CYS A 418 -29.68 -1.97 -12.88
C CYS A 418 -30.37 -2.90 -13.87
N THR A 419 -30.60 -2.48 -15.13
CA THR A 419 -31.08 -3.37 -16.20
C THR A 419 -30.01 -4.35 -16.70
N LEU A 420 -28.74 -4.16 -16.32
CA LEU A 420 -27.64 -5.07 -16.66
C LEU A 420 -27.13 -5.92 -15.48
N LEU A 421 -27.26 -5.48 -14.22
CA LEU A 421 -26.89 -6.24 -13.02
C LEU A 421 -27.63 -5.73 -11.77
N PRO A 422 -27.95 -6.57 -10.78
CA PRO A 422 -28.43 -6.12 -9.47
C PRO A 422 -27.32 -5.34 -8.73
N CYS A 423 -27.32 -4.01 -8.83
CA CYS A 423 -26.15 -3.17 -8.52
C CYS A 423 -25.79 -3.00 -7.03
N SER A 424 -26.70 -3.11 -6.06
CA SER A 424 -26.40 -2.78 -4.65
C SER A 424 -25.60 -3.88 -3.93
N ALA A 425 -26.16 -5.09 -3.87
CA ALA A 425 -25.49 -6.25 -3.27
C ALA A 425 -24.16 -6.55 -3.98
N PHE A 426 -24.14 -6.39 -5.31
CA PHE A 426 -22.95 -6.54 -6.14
C PHE A 426 -21.80 -5.61 -5.72
N VAL A 427 -22.07 -4.31 -5.55
CA VAL A 427 -21.02 -3.33 -5.19
C VAL A 427 -20.44 -3.64 -3.81
N LYS A 428 -21.28 -4.09 -2.87
CA LYS A 428 -20.87 -4.44 -1.51
C LYS A 428 -20.00 -5.69 -1.46
N GLU A 429 -20.45 -6.77 -2.10
CA GLU A 429 -19.73 -8.04 -2.19
C GLU A 429 -18.39 -7.87 -2.91
N VAL A 430 -18.40 -7.20 -4.07
CA VAL A 430 -17.17 -6.95 -4.84
C VAL A 430 -16.22 -6.03 -4.10
N ALA A 431 -16.70 -4.95 -3.47
CA ALA A 431 -15.81 -4.04 -2.73
C ALA A 431 -15.13 -4.77 -1.56
N LEU A 432 -15.89 -5.53 -0.78
CA LEU A 432 -15.35 -6.31 0.33
C LEU A 432 -14.38 -7.39 -0.15
N PHE A 433 -14.70 -8.08 -1.24
CA PHE A 433 -13.84 -9.07 -1.85
C PHE A 433 -12.52 -8.47 -2.34
N VAL A 434 -12.57 -7.33 -3.02
CA VAL A 434 -11.38 -6.63 -3.49
C VAL A 434 -10.53 -6.13 -2.31
N ALA A 435 -11.15 -5.64 -1.24
CA ALA A 435 -10.43 -5.24 -0.03
C ALA A 435 -9.66 -6.42 0.57
N TRP A 436 -10.30 -7.58 0.70
CA TRP A 436 -9.63 -8.81 1.11
C TRP A 436 -8.54 -9.24 0.11
N TRP A 437 -8.80 -9.20 -1.19
CA TRP A 437 -7.85 -9.59 -2.23
C TRP A 437 -6.55 -8.79 -2.16
N VAL A 438 -6.65 -7.47 -1.93
CA VAL A 438 -5.48 -6.60 -1.73
C VAL A 438 -4.65 -7.08 -0.54
N VAL A 439 -5.29 -7.36 0.60
CA VAL A 439 -4.62 -7.86 1.82
C VAL A 439 -4.02 -9.25 1.61
N PHE A 440 -4.75 -10.14 0.95
CA PHE A 440 -4.34 -11.51 0.66
C PHE A 440 -3.11 -11.57 -0.24
N VAL A 441 -3.15 -10.85 -1.37
CA VAL A 441 -2.03 -10.77 -2.30
C VAL A 441 -0.81 -10.12 -1.66
N TRP A 442 -1.03 -9.05 -0.89
CA TRP A 442 0.04 -8.39 -0.13
C TRP A 442 0.70 -9.36 0.87
N SER A 443 -0.10 -10.12 1.62
CA SER A 443 0.36 -11.13 2.58
C SER A 443 1.21 -12.22 1.89
N ILE A 444 0.75 -12.74 0.75
CA ILE A 444 1.49 -13.76 -0.01
C ILE A 444 2.82 -13.21 -0.52
N PHE A 445 2.83 -12.05 -1.16
CA PHE A 445 4.05 -11.50 -1.74
C PHE A 445 5.06 -11.09 -0.69
N THR A 446 4.60 -10.52 0.43
CA THR A 446 5.49 -10.19 1.55
C THR A 446 6.08 -11.46 2.15
N SER A 447 5.26 -12.46 2.45
CA SER A 447 5.71 -13.75 3.00
C SER A 447 6.69 -14.48 2.08
N ALA A 448 6.37 -14.61 0.79
CA ALA A 448 7.23 -15.26 -0.19
C ALA A 448 8.57 -14.52 -0.33
N SER A 449 8.56 -13.19 -0.40
CA SER A 449 9.77 -12.37 -0.47
C SER A 449 10.64 -12.52 0.80
N LEU A 450 10.02 -12.55 1.98
CA LEU A 450 10.72 -12.76 3.25
C LEU A 450 11.40 -14.13 3.32
N VAL A 451 10.73 -15.19 2.86
CA VAL A 451 11.34 -16.53 2.79
C VAL A 451 12.55 -16.52 1.86
N LEU A 452 12.46 -15.87 0.71
CA LEU A 452 13.59 -15.75 -0.23
C LEU A 452 14.77 -14.95 0.34
N TYR A 453 14.51 -13.89 1.10
CA TYR A 453 15.55 -13.14 1.81
C TYR A 453 16.21 -13.99 2.91
N ARG A 454 15.41 -14.71 3.72
CA ARG A 454 15.93 -15.57 4.79
C ARG A 454 16.74 -16.77 4.26
N ARG A 455 16.36 -17.31 3.10
CA ARG A 455 17.13 -18.37 2.42
C ARG A 455 18.35 -17.85 1.67
N GLY A 456 18.60 -16.54 1.65
CA GLY A 456 19.73 -15.92 0.97
C GLY A 456 19.66 -15.99 -0.55
N ILE A 457 18.47 -16.21 -1.13
CA ILE A 457 18.27 -16.22 -2.59
C ILE A 457 18.18 -14.78 -3.10
N LEU A 458 17.53 -13.89 -2.34
CA LEU A 458 17.48 -12.46 -2.62
C LEU A 458 18.54 -11.73 -1.79
N TYR A 459 19.26 -10.82 -2.44
CA TYR A 459 20.26 -9.97 -1.81
C TYR A 459 19.85 -8.50 -1.87
N VAL A 460 20.15 -7.78 -0.78
CA VAL A 460 20.03 -6.32 -0.72
C VAL A 460 21.26 -5.69 -1.36
N SER A 461 21.27 -5.59 -2.70
CA SER A 461 22.33 -4.89 -3.46
C SER A 461 21.76 -4.00 -4.55
#